data_AF-A0A6M5Z3N7-F1
#
_entry.id   AF-A0A6M5Z3N7-F1
#
_cell.length_a   1.000
_cell.length_b   1.000
_cell.length_c   1.000
_cell.angle_alpha   90.00
_cell.angle_beta   90.00
_cell.angle_gamma   90.00
#
_symmetry.space_group_name_H-M   'P 1'
#
loop_
_entity.id
_entity.type
_entity.pdbx_description
1 polymer ?
#
loop_
_entity_poly.entity_id
_entity_poly.type
_entity_poly.pdbx_seq_one_letter_code
_entity_poly.pdbx_strand_id
1 'polypeptide(L)'
;MLNWLTRARRTAVSKAQRPELRFETLEARELPAITIQIDYSYDTSGFFTNNPAAQAVMQQAATQLGNSLSANLSAITPSGGNTWSATFNNPSTGNSVSVANLNVAANTLVVYVGAGTLTGGKIGFGTSGGMSAAGTSDWVNTTQTRGSSGFSTWGGDIEFDKNQNWYFGQTTSGLGSTQYDFYSVALHELGRVLGIGTSNQWFSLSSGGSFHGTSAEAVYGGPVPETSTYSGWASGVTVNGAQASMDPAIAPGQRVNWTALDAAALTDLGWNSGTSSSPASTSSAASTASTPALPPPTVALSGSTNGTVTLFSVVNGALYQNGQAFTPFPGYTGEIRMTAGDFTGDGVTDYAFTTGAGTTSVIEVIDGRTGGYLVPPTALFGNYSGGLYLAAGDIDHNGRDQLVVAGENAPPIVLIYQVANGGLQLQTSFMAFDAPWFSGGIRVAAGDLNGDGYADVVVSTASQVGAIATYSGAALAHGVASELFPVFFPAPGSAVGLNVAVGNLENNGYDDLIVSFETGGPGVVAIWSGKVLSQNPNTPASQLPLAALFVAAPGNSGARVATADVYGSGVDQLIVGSGDPSNSLVRLFTFAQAQAGGAGSAYSYPLGATTVNGVYIA
;
A
#
# COMPACT_ATOMS: atom_id res chain seq x y z
N MET A 1 11.32 -49.49 61.89
CA MET A 1 12.11 -49.36 60.65
C MET A 1 11.15 -49.06 59.50
N LEU A 2 11.37 -47.92 58.84
CA LEU A 2 11.09 -47.53 57.45
C LEU A 2 9.91 -48.16 56.66
N ASN A 3 8.91 -47.32 56.33
CA ASN A 3 8.68 -46.66 55.02
C ASN A 3 8.32 -47.45 53.72
N TRP A 4 7.14 -47.05 53.17
CA TRP A 4 6.77 -46.69 51.76
C TRP A 4 6.82 -47.74 50.62
N LEU A 5 5.69 -48.01 49.94
CA LEU A 5 5.19 -47.31 48.73
C LEU A 5 4.18 -48.16 47.92
N THR A 6 3.04 -47.54 47.61
CA THR A 6 1.95 -47.95 46.74
C THR A 6 2.35 -47.92 45.26
N ARG A 7 2.03 -48.99 44.51
CA ARG A 7 2.15 -49.04 43.04
C ARG A 7 0.93 -48.37 42.38
N ALA A 8 1.14 -47.24 41.71
CA ALA A 8 0.17 -46.65 40.79
C ALA A 8 0.19 -47.40 39.44
N ARG A 9 -0.99 -47.77 38.93
CA ARG A 9 -1.20 -48.25 37.55
C ARG A 9 -1.06 -47.08 36.58
N ARG A 10 -0.18 -47.20 35.58
CA ARG A 10 -0.13 -46.28 34.42
C ARG A 10 -1.24 -46.65 33.44
N THR A 11 -2.14 -45.71 33.18
CA THR A 11 -3.13 -45.77 32.11
C THR A 11 -2.46 -45.53 30.76
N ALA A 12 -2.72 -46.39 29.78
CA ALA A 12 -2.21 -46.22 28.42
C ALA A 12 -2.94 -45.06 27.72
N VAL A 13 -2.19 -44.09 27.20
CA VAL A 13 -2.71 -42.99 26.39
C VAL A 13 -2.92 -43.49 24.96
N SER A 14 -4.13 -43.32 24.43
CA SER A 14 -4.49 -43.63 23.05
C SER A 14 -3.71 -42.76 22.07
N LYS A 15 -3.02 -43.38 21.12
CA LYS A 15 -2.44 -42.70 19.95
C LYS A 15 -3.59 -42.10 19.13
N ALA A 16 -3.73 -40.78 19.16
CA ALA A 16 -4.62 -40.07 18.25
C ALA A 16 -4.12 -40.26 16.80
N GLN A 17 -5.00 -40.72 15.92
CA GLN A 17 -4.79 -40.68 14.47
C GLN A 17 -4.59 -39.23 14.04
N ARG A 18 -3.48 -38.95 13.36
CA ARG A 18 -3.24 -37.65 12.75
C ARG A 18 -4.21 -37.49 11.55
N PRO A 19 -4.84 -36.32 11.36
CA PRO A 19 -5.64 -36.05 10.17
C PRO A 19 -4.69 -35.88 8.97
N GLU A 20 -4.93 -36.62 7.88
CA GLU A 20 -4.31 -36.31 6.59
C GLU A 20 -5.08 -35.16 5.94
N LEU A 21 -4.43 -33.99 5.86
CA LEU A 21 -4.85 -32.88 5.01
C LEU A 21 -4.67 -33.29 3.55
N ARG A 22 -5.78 -33.49 2.83
CA ARG A 22 -5.79 -33.42 1.36
C ARG A 22 -5.86 -31.95 1.00
N PHE A 23 -5.03 -31.49 0.07
CA PHE A 23 -5.28 -30.19 -0.52
C PHE A 23 -5.97 -30.34 -1.86
N GLU A 24 -6.96 -29.50 -2.06
CA GLU A 24 -7.45 -29.09 -3.38
C GLU A 24 -6.57 -27.91 -3.84
N THR A 25 -6.24 -27.89 -5.14
CA THR A 25 -5.52 -26.77 -5.75
C THR A 25 -6.49 -25.61 -5.95
N LEU A 26 -6.29 -24.47 -5.26
CA LEU A 26 -6.90 -23.19 -5.62
C LEU A 26 -5.97 -22.52 -6.65
N GLU A 27 -6.45 -22.31 -7.86
CA GLU A 27 -5.72 -21.56 -8.90
C GLU A 27 -5.46 -20.11 -8.46
N ALA A 28 -4.27 -19.57 -8.74
CA ALA A 28 -3.94 -18.16 -8.54
C ALA A 28 -4.70 -17.28 -9.55
N ARG A 29 -5.42 -16.26 -9.08
CA ARG A 29 -6.06 -15.23 -9.92
C ARG A 29 -5.35 -13.89 -9.75
N GLU A 30 -4.51 -13.50 -10.71
CA GLU A 30 -4.21 -12.08 -10.96
C GLU A 30 -5.44 -11.44 -11.60
N LEU A 31 -5.96 -10.33 -11.06
CA LEU A 31 -7.03 -9.55 -11.70
C LEU A 31 -6.66 -8.05 -11.73
N PRO A 32 -6.62 -7.38 -12.90
CA PRO A 32 -6.37 -5.93 -13.02
C PRO A 32 -7.50 -5.06 -12.44
N ALA A 33 -7.32 -4.56 -11.21
CA ALA A 33 -8.32 -3.75 -10.50
C ALA A 33 -8.64 -2.40 -11.19
N ILE A 34 -9.90 -1.95 -11.05
CA ILE A 34 -10.38 -0.65 -11.54
C ILE A 34 -10.53 0.32 -10.36
N THR A 35 -9.94 1.51 -10.46
CA THR A 35 -10.09 2.57 -9.46
C THR A 35 -11.44 3.28 -9.65
N ILE A 36 -12.31 3.24 -8.64
CA ILE A 36 -13.52 4.07 -8.59
C ILE A 36 -13.21 5.31 -7.75
N GLN A 37 -12.88 6.42 -8.41
CA GLN A 37 -12.60 7.70 -7.78
C GLN A 37 -13.91 8.42 -7.45
N ILE A 38 -14.17 8.63 -6.17
CA ILE A 38 -15.35 9.36 -5.70
C ILE A 38 -15.07 10.87 -5.71
N ASP A 39 -15.97 11.63 -6.33
CA ASP A 39 -15.90 13.09 -6.42
C ASP A 39 -17.14 13.72 -5.74
N TYR A 40 -16.89 14.54 -4.71
CA TYR A 40 -17.92 15.20 -3.92
C TYR A 40 -18.21 16.64 -4.35
N SER A 41 -17.62 17.11 -5.46
CA SER A 41 -17.74 18.52 -5.90
C SER A 41 -19.17 18.98 -6.20
N TYR A 42 -20.09 18.03 -6.41
CA TYR A 42 -21.51 18.29 -6.63
C TYR A 42 -22.43 17.87 -5.47
N ASP A 43 -21.88 17.53 -4.29
CA ASP A 43 -22.65 17.38 -3.04
C ASP A 43 -23.03 18.75 -2.45
N THR A 44 -23.85 19.51 -3.18
CA THR A 44 -24.29 20.84 -2.72
C THR A 44 -25.25 20.77 -1.54
N SER A 45 -25.74 19.57 -1.20
CA SER A 45 -26.54 19.31 0.00
C SER A 45 -25.72 19.26 1.29
N GLY A 46 -24.39 19.05 1.17
CA GLY A 46 -23.48 18.87 2.29
C GLY A 46 -23.64 17.52 3.01
N PHE A 47 -24.28 16.53 2.38
CA PHE A 47 -24.53 15.21 2.96
C PHE A 47 -23.25 14.43 3.20
N PHE A 48 -22.28 14.52 2.28
CA PHE A 48 -20.94 13.94 2.42
C PHE A 48 -19.95 14.97 2.94
N THR A 49 -19.99 16.21 2.45
CA THR A 49 -19.03 17.25 2.82
C THR A 49 -19.01 17.50 4.34
N ASN A 50 -20.15 17.38 5.01
CA ASN A 50 -20.26 17.53 6.47
C ASN A 50 -20.28 16.20 7.23
N ASN A 51 -20.06 15.07 6.56
CA ASN A 51 -20.18 13.74 7.16
C ASN A 51 -19.02 12.83 6.75
N PRO A 52 -17.88 12.89 7.48
CA PRO A 52 -16.72 12.04 7.20
C PRO A 52 -17.03 10.53 7.27
N ALA A 53 -18.00 10.11 8.08
CA ALA A 53 -18.40 8.71 8.17
C ALA A 53 -19.08 8.23 6.88
N ALA A 54 -19.92 9.06 6.26
CA ALA A 54 -20.50 8.76 4.95
C ALA A 54 -19.43 8.65 3.86
N GLN A 55 -18.42 9.54 3.88
CA GLN A 55 -17.30 9.47 2.94
C GLN A 55 -16.49 8.18 3.10
N ALA A 56 -16.19 7.79 4.34
CA ALA A 56 -15.43 6.57 4.64
C ALA A 56 -16.17 5.30 4.16
N VAL A 57 -17.49 5.24 4.37
CA VAL A 57 -18.30 4.09 3.93
C VAL A 57 -18.50 4.08 2.41
N MET A 58 -18.68 5.25 1.77
CA MET A 58 -18.73 5.34 0.30
C MET A 58 -17.42 4.87 -0.33
N GLN A 59 -16.28 5.30 0.23
CA GLN A 59 -14.95 4.86 -0.22
C GLN A 59 -14.76 3.35 -0.01
N GLN A 60 -15.22 2.80 1.11
CA GLN A 60 -15.18 1.35 1.35
C GLN A 60 -15.93 0.57 0.26
N ALA A 61 -17.14 0.99 -0.10
CA ALA A 61 -17.93 0.34 -1.16
C ALA A 61 -17.24 0.47 -2.53
N ALA A 62 -16.71 1.65 -2.85
CA ALA A 62 -15.99 1.93 -4.09
C ALA A 62 -14.73 1.07 -4.25
N THR A 63 -13.91 0.99 -3.20
CA THR A 63 -12.70 0.16 -3.17
C THR A 63 -13.03 -1.32 -3.32
N GLN A 64 -14.02 -1.82 -2.58
CA GLN A 64 -14.40 -3.23 -2.67
C GLN A 64 -14.85 -3.62 -4.07
N LEU A 65 -15.70 -2.82 -4.69
CA LEU A 65 -16.22 -3.16 -6.00
C LEU A 65 -15.15 -2.99 -7.08
N GLY A 66 -14.36 -1.91 -7.03
CA GLY A 66 -13.24 -1.66 -7.96
C GLY A 66 -12.20 -2.79 -7.97
N ASN A 67 -11.88 -3.33 -6.78
CA ASN A 67 -10.96 -4.45 -6.61
C ASN A 67 -11.51 -5.79 -7.17
N SER A 68 -12.82 -5.89 -7.40
CA SER A 68 -13.45 -7.10 -7.94
C SER A 68 -13.49 -7.15 -9.48
N LEU A 69 -13.01 -6.09 -10.15
CA LEU A 69 -13.03 -5.96 -11.60
C LEU A 69 -11.65 -6.24 -12.19
N SER A 70 -11.63 -6.68 -13.45
CA SER A 70 -10.47 -6.98 -14.28
C SER A 70 -10.67 -6.41 -15.69
N ALA A 71 -10.35 -5.13 -15.88
CA ALA A 71 -10.40 -4.51 -17.20
C ALA A 71 -9.14 -3.66 -17.46
N ASN A 72 -8.82 -3.47 -18.74
CA ASN A 72 -7.74 -2.58 -19.18
C ASN A 72 -8.36 -1.40 -19.93
N LEU A 73 -8.73 -0.37 -19.17
CA LEU A 73 -9.36 0.82 -19.70
C LEU A 73 -8.29 1.88 -20.01
N SER A 74 -8.26 2.33 -21.26
CA SER A 74 -7.43 3.46 -21.68
C SER A 74 -7.82 4.75 -20.95
N ALA A 75 -6.85 5.64 -20.78
CA ALA A 75 -7.09 7.00 -20.29
C ALA A 75 -7.91 7.82 -21.30
N ILE A 76 -8.68 8.79 -20.80
CA ILE A 76 -9.34 9.82 -21.58
C ILE A 76 -8.63 11.14 -21.28
N THR A 77 -7.66 11.50 -22.13
CA THR A 77 -6.87 12.73 -21.99
C THR A 77 -7.05 13.61 -23.23
N PRO A 78 -7.91 14.65 -23.17
CA PRO A 78 -8.14 15.56 -24.28
C PRO A 78 -6.85 16.28 -24.67
N SER A 79 -6.53 16.33 -25.97
CA SER A 79 -5.36 17.02 -26.49
C SER A 79 -5.54 17.45 -27.94
N GLY A 80 -4.86 18.53 -28.35
CA GLY A 80 -5.00 19.08 -29.69
C GLY A 80 -6.44 19.50 -30.00
N GLY A 81 -6.97 19.07 -31.16
CA GLY A 81 -8.36 19.32 -31.57
C GLY A 81 -9.39 18.32 -31.02
N ASN A 82 -8.99 17.37 -30.18
CA ASN A 82 -9.88 16.37 -29.59
C ASN A 82 -10.57 16.93 -28.35
N THR A 83 -11.90 16.91 -28.31
CA THR A 83 -12.72 17.37 -27.19
C THR A 83 -13.77 16.34 -26.81
N TRP A 84 -14.25 16.40 -25.58
CA TRP A 84 -15.42 15.63 -25.14
C TRP A 84 -16.13 16.32 -23.99
N SER A 85 -17.29 15.80 -23.61
CA SER A 85 -18.03 16.21 -22.42
C SER A 85 -18.65 15.00 -21.75
N ALA A 86 -18.44 14.90 -20.44
CA ALA A 86 -19.11 13.95 -19.56
C ALA A 86 -20.42 14.59 -19.10
N THR A 87 -21.55 13.90 -19.26
CA THR A 87 -22.87 14.41 -18.87
C THR A 87 -23.48 13.49 -17.82
N PHE A 88 -23.99 14.03 -16.73
CA PHE A 88 -24.53 13.24 -15.62
C PHE A 88 -25.56 14.07 -14.85
N ASN A 89 -26.28 13.49 -13.90
CA ASN A 89 -27.19 14.27 -13.06
C ASN A 89 -26.45 14.77 -11.82
N ASN A 90 -26.62 16.05 -11.49
CA ASN A 90 -26.11 16.58 -10.24
C ASN A 90 -26.73 15.80 -9.07
N PRO A 91 -25.92 15.07 -8.26
CA PRO A 91 -26.44 14.13 -7.28
C PRO A 91 -27.09 14.80 -6.06
N SER A 92 -27.09 16.13 -5.97
CA SER A 92 -27.83 16.88 -4.94
C SER A 92 -29.09 17.58 -5.43
N THR A 93 -29.23 17.79 -6.74
CA THR A 93 -30.34 18.58 -7.30
C THR A 93 -31.12 17.87 -8.40
N GLY A 94 -30.60 16.75 -8.94
CA GLY A 94 -31.17 16.02 -10.07
C GLY A 94 -31.05 16.74 -11.43
N ASN A 95 -30.48 17.94 -11.47
CA ASN A 95 -30.30 18.71 -12.71
C ASN A 95 -29.16 18.14 -13.55
N SER A 96 -29.30 18.13 -14.87
CA SER A 96 -28.22 17.68 -15.76
C SER A 96 -27.00 18.61 -15.69
N VAL A 97 -25.81 18.02 -15.57
CA VAL A 97 -24.49 18.66 -15.55
C VAL A 97 -23.68 18.15 -16.74
N SER A 98 -22.89 19.03 -17.34
CA SER A 98 -21.94 18.67 -18.40
C SER A 98 -20.56 19.22 -18.07
N VAL A 99 -19.59 18.34 -17.89
CA VAL A 99 -18.18 18.69 -17.64
C VAL A 99 -17.40 18.53 -18.94
N ALA A 100 -16.95 19.65 -19.49
CA ALA A 100 -16.16 19.66 -20.71
C ALA A 100 -14.72 19.21 -20.45
N ASN A 101 -14.19 18.36 -21.32
CA ASN A 101 -12.81 17.90 -21.34
C ASN A 101 -12.30 17.36 -20.00
N LEU A 102 -13.15 16.60 -19.30
CA LEU A 102 -12.76 15.87 -18.10
C LEU A 102 -11.54 14.97 -18.43
N ASN A 103 -10.54 14.96 -17.55
CA ASN A 103 -9.42 14.03 -17.68
C ASN A 103 -9.73 12.79 -16.82
N VAL A 104 -9.65 11.61 -17.41
CA VAL A 104 -9.88 10.34 -16.70
C VAL A 104 -8.66 9.46 -16.93
N ALA A 105 -7.98 9.07 -15.85
CA ALA A 105 -6.82 8.21 -15.92
C ALA A 105 -7.18 6.80 -16.43
N ALA A 106 -6.18 6.05 -16.91
CA ALA A 106 -6.33 4.65 -17.28
C ALA A 106 -6.83 3.85 -16.06
N ASN A 107 -7.69 2.86 -16.29
CA ASN A 107 -8.30 2.03 -15.24
C ASN A 107 -9.04 2.81 -14.13
N THR A 108 -9.39 4.08 -14.35
CA THR A 108 -10.12 4.91 -13.38
C THR A 108 -11.53 5.24 -13.87
N LEU A 109 -12.52 5.18 -12.98
CA LEU A 109 -13.87 5.70 -13.15
C LEU A 109 -14.06 6.89 -12.21
N VAL A 110 -14.57 8.02 -12.71
CA VAL A 110 -14.87 9.20 -11.87
C VAL A 110 -16.36 9.21 -11.54
N VAL A 111 -16.72 9.00 -10.28
CA VAL A 111 -18.12 8.91 -9.84
C VAL A 111 -18.46 10.10 -8.96
N TYR A 112 -19.35 10.96 -9.44
CA TYR A 112 -19.85 12.10 -8.70
C TYR A 112 -20.94 11.66 -7.72
N VAL A 113 -20.77 11.92 -6.43
CA VAL A 113 -21.74 11.48 -5.41
C VAL A 113 -22.27 12.64 -4.58
N GLY A 114 -23.52 12.49 -4.14
CA GLY A 114 -24.24 13.50 -3.38
C GLY A 114 -25.56 12.94 -2.86
N ALA A 115 -26.31 13.78 -2.16
CA ALA A 115 -27.66 13.42 -1.74
C ALA A 115 -28.70 14.48 -2.08
N GLY A 116 -29.86 14.04 -2.51
CA GLY A 116 -31.02 14.85 -2.83
C GLY A 116 -32.29 14.29 -2.21
N THR A 117 -33.45 14.62 -2.76
CA THR A 117 -34.74 14.06 -2.32
C THR A 117 -35.27 13.17 -3.41
N LEU A 118 -35.09 11.86 -3.21
CA LEU A 118 -35.55 10.86 -4.15
C LEU A 118 -37.05 10.60 -3.98
N THR A 119 -37.71 10.28 -5.09
CA THR A 119 -39.15 9.97 -5.12
C THR A 119 -39.37 8.53 -5.61
N GLY A 120 -40.59 8.02 -5.41
CA GLY A 120 -40.94 6.66 -5.85
C GLY A 120 -40.36 5.54 -4.98
N GLY A 121 -40.04 5.83 -3.71
CA GLY A 121 -39.54 4.84 -2.74
C GLY A 121 -38.07 4.46 -2.90
N LYS A 122 -37.34 5.13 -3.79
CA LYS A 122 -35.88 4.95 -3.95
C LYS A 122 -35.14 5.61 -2.80
N ILE A 123 -34.09 4.94 -2.33
CA ILE A 123 -33.17 5.48 -1.32
C ILE A 123 -31.75 5.69 -1.87
N GLY A 124 -31.49 5.18 -3.08
CA GLY A 124 -30.30 5.43 -3.88
C GLY A 124 -30.67 5.45 -5.37
N PHE A 125 -29.83 6.09 -6.19
CA PHE A 125 -29.94 6.08 -7.64
C PHE A 125 -28.57 6.33 -8.29
N GLY A 126 -28.03 5.30 -8.95
CA GLY A 126 -26.77 5.35 -9.70
C GLY A 126 -26.94 5.18 -11.21
N THR A 127 -26.09 5.87 -11.98
CA THR A 127 -26.04 5.77 -13.45
C THR A 127 -24.62 6.01 -13.98
N SER A 128 -24.28 5.45 -15.14
CA SER A 128 -22.99 5.66 -15.82
C SER A 128 -22.85 7.02 -16.52
N GLY A 129 -23.89 7.85 -16.46
CA GLY A 129 -23.96 9.10 -17.20
C GLY A 129 -23.94 8.90 -18.72
N GLY A 130 -23.82 10.01 -19.45
CA GLY A 130 -23.63 10.07 -20.89
C GLY A 130 -22.30 10.73 -21.25
N MET A 131 -21.96 10.68 -22.52
CA MET A 131 -20.79 11.37 -23.06
C MET A 131 -21.03 11.85 -24.49
N SER A 132 -20.33 12.91 -24.89
CA SER A 132 -20.22 13.34 -26.29
C SER A 132 -18.75 13.64 -26.60
N ALA A 133 -18.23 13.23 -27.75
CA ALA A 133 -16.84 13.45 -28.14
C ALA A 133 -16.76 13.93 -29.59
N ALA A 134 -15.81 14.82 -29.87
CA ALA A 134 -15.51 15.34 -31.20
C ALA A 134 -13.99 15.37 -31.42
N GLY A 135 -13.54 15.01 -32.61
CA GLY A 135 -12.12 14.95 -32.94
C GLY A 135 -11.82 13.82 -33.93
N THR A 136 -10.65 13.23 -33.80
CA THR A 136 -10.23 12.07 -34.60
C THR A 136 -11.10 10.84 -34.30
N SER A 137 -11.20 9.91 -35.25
CA SER A 137 -11.96 8.66 -35.07
C SER A 137 -11.41 7.81 -33.91
N ASP A 138 -10.08 7.72 -33.78
CA ASP A 138 -9.44 6.99 -32.67
C ASP A 138 -9.77 7.61 -31.31
N TRP A 139 -9.84 8.95 -31.24
CA TRP A 139 -10.27 9.66 -30.04
C TRP A 139 -11.72 9.32 -29.66
N VAL A 140 -12.66 9.45 -30.61
CA VAL A 140 -14.08 9.16 -30.36
C VAL A 140 -14.25 7.71 -29.89
N ASN A 141 -13.54 6.76 -30.52
CA ASN A 141 -13.55 5.35 -30.11
C ASN A 141 -12.97 5.14 -28.71
N THR A 142 -11.84 5.81 -28.40
CA THR A 142 -11.20 5.72 -27.07
C THR A 142 -12.10 6.27 -25.98
N THR A 143 -12.79 7.40 -26.20
CA THR A 143 -13.71 7.97 -25.21
C THR A 143 -14.92 7.06 -24.96
N GLN A 144 -15.44 6.39 -26.00
CA GLN A 144 -16.64 5.54 -25.90
C GLN A 144 -16.36 4.16 -25.31
N THR A 145 -15.26 3.52 -25.70
CA THR A 145 -14.99 2.11 -25.39
C THR A 145 -13.81 1.92 -24.45
N ARG A 146 -12.93 2.91 -24.37
CA ARG A 146 -11.67 2.87 -23.61
C ARG A 146 -10.83 1.62 -23.90
N GLY A 147 -10.95 1.05 -25.10
CA GLY A 147 -10.26 -0.20 -25.47
C GLY A 147 -10.89 -1.48 -24.91
N SER A 148 -12.02 -1.40 -24.20
CA SER A 148 -12.78 -2.57 -23.76
C SER A 148 -13.62 -3.17 -24.88
N SER A 149 -13.71 -4.49 -24.91
CA SER A 149 -14.67 -5.23 -25.76
C SER A 149 -16.02 -5.47 -25.07
N GLY A 150 -16.07 -5.29 -23.74
CA GLY A 150 -17.28 -5.33 -22.93
C GLY A 150 -17.87 -3.95 -22.69
N PHE A 151 -18.72 -3.84 -21.67
CA PHE A 151 -19.13 -2.54 -21.15
C PHE A 151 -17.92 -1.79 -20.58
N SER A 152 -17.92 -0.47 -20.76
CA SER A 152 -16.96 0.44 -20.15
C SER A 152 -17.65 1.77 -19.90
N THR A 153 -17.16 2.53 -18.94
CA THR A 153 -17.60 3.90 -18.71
C THR A 153 -16.41 4.78 -18.34
N TRP A 154 -16.58 6.09 -18.46
CA TRP A 154 -15.67 7.09 -17.89
C TRP A 154 -15.91 7.25 -16.37
N GLY A 155 -17.10 6.90 -15.90
CA GLY A 155 -17.58 7.29 -14.58
C GLY A 155 -19.09 7.25 -14.48
N GLY A 156 -19.64 8.15 -13.67
CA GLY A 156 -21.09 8.25 -13.48
C GLY A 156 -21.48 9.19 -12.33
N ASP A 157 -22.73 9.08 -11.90
CA ASP A 157 -23.25 9.76 -10.72
C ASP A 157 -24.04 8.81 -9.81
N ILE A 158 -24.04 9.11 -8.50
CA ILE A 158 -24.89 8.45 -7.51
C ILE A 158 -25.55 9.50 -6.61
N GLU A 159 -26.88 9.49 -6.58
CA GLU A 159 -27.70 10.26 -5.65
C GLU A 159 -28.24 9.34 -4.54
N PHE A 160 -28.03 9.75 -3.29
CA PHE A 160 -28.67 9.12 -2.12
C PHE A 160 -29.85 9.95 -1.63
N ASP A 161 -30.87 9.32 -1.04
CA ASP A 161 -31.97 10.07 -0.41
C ASP A 161 -31.53 10.61 0.95
N LYS A 162 -31.40 11.94 1.05
CA LYS A 162 -30.97 12.61 2.28
C LYS A 162 -31.97 12.48 3.44
N ASN A 163 -33.22 12.07 3.16
CA ASN A 163 -34.27 11.98 4.17
C ASN A 163 -34.31 10.62 4.89
N GLN A 164 -33.46 9.67 4.50
CA GLN A 164 -33.43 8.35 5.11
C GLN A 164 -32.61 8.34 6.41
N ASN A 165 -32.99 7.43 7.31
CA ASN A 165 -32.27 7.18 8.54
C ASN A 165 -31.04 6.30 8.25
N TRP A 166 -29.95 6.92 7.81
CA TRP A 166 -28.75 6.20 7.42
C TRP A 166 -27.92 5.70 8.61
N TYR A 167 -27.25 4.57 8.41
CA TYR A 167 -26.16 4.09 9.23
C TYR A 167 -24.85 4.13 8.44
N PHE A 168 -23.86 4.87 8.96
CA PHE A 168 -22.56 5.11 8.34
C PHE A 168 -21.42 4.37 9.05
N GLY A 169 -21.63 3.11 9.44
CA GLY A 169 -20.56 2.28 10.00
C GLY A 169 -19.89 1.41 8.95
N GLN A 170 -18.56 1.27 9.03
CA GLN A 170 -17.81 0.38 8.14
C GLN A 170 -18.03 -1.11 8.47
N THR A 171 -18.49 -1.41 9.69
CA THR A 171 -18.95 -2.75 10.13
C THR A 171 -20.44 -2.67 10.49
N THR A 172 -21.10 -3.78 10.80
CA THR A 172 -22.49 -3.79 11.30
C THR A 172 -22.60 -3.44 12.80
N SER A 173 -21.49 -3.15 13.48
CA SER A 173 -21.47 -2.87 14.91
C SER A 173 -22.19 -1.56 15.23
N GLY A 174 -23.36 -1.66 15.86
CA GLY A 174 -24.19 -0.51 16.17
C GLY A 174 -25.21 -0.14 15.07
N LEU A 175 -25.39 -1.00 14.06
CA LEU A 175 -26.50 -0.85 13.10
C LEU A 175 -27.84 -1.02 13.82
N GLY A 176 -28.63 0.06 13.89
CA GLY A 176 -29.95 0.05 14.51
C GLY A 176 -31.02 -0.57 13.61
N SER A 177 -32.02 -1.21 14.22
CA SER A 177 -33.14 -1.87 13.51
C SER A 177 -34.00 -0.98 12.60
N THR A 178 -33.90 0.34 12.74
CA THR A 178 -34.64 1.34 11.94
C THR A 178 -33.76 2.11 10.95
N GLN A 179 -32.47 1.76 10.87
CA GLN A 179 -31.52 2.44 9.98
C GLN A 179 -31.31 1.65 8.70
N TYR A 180 -31.18 2.35 7.57
CA TYR A 180 -30.70 1.74 6.34
C TYR A 180 -29.16 1.74 6.35
N ASP A 181 -28.56 0.60 6.04
CA ASP A 181 -27.12 0.46 5.93
C ASP A 181 -26.62 1.14 4.65
N PHE A 182 -25.89 2.25 4.81
CA PHE A 182 -25.43 3.08 3.69
C PHE A 182 -24.48 2.31 2.76
N TYR A 183 -23.61 1.47 3.34
CA TYR A 183 -22.68 0.62 2.59
C TYR A 183 -23.40 -0.29 1.59
N SER A 184 -24.49 -0.94 2.01
CA SER A 184 -25.30 -1.83 1.16
C SER A 184 -25.89 -1.10 -0.05
N VAL A 185 -26.44 0.10 0.18
CA VAL A 185 -27.01 0.92 -0.90
C VAL A 185 -25.90 1.45 -1.82
N ALA A 186 -24.76 1.86 -1.27
CA ALA A 186 -23.62 2.31 -2.06
C ALA A 186 -23.10 1.22 -3.02
N LEU A 187 -23.00 -0.04 -2.56
CA LEU A 187 -22.65 -1.17 -3.42
C LEU A 187 -23.69 -1.38 -4.54
N HIS A 188 -24.98 -1.32 -4.21
CA HIS A 188 -26.06 -1.43 -5.20
C HIS A 188 -25.90 -0.37 -6.29
N GLU A 189 -25.77 0.89 -5.91
CA GLU A 189 -25.71 1.99 -6.89
C GLU A 189 -24.41 1.98 -7.71
N LEU A 190 -23.28 1.59 -7.11
CA LEU A 190 -22.04 1.37 -7.85
C LEU A 190 -22.17 0.25 -8.88
N GLY A 191 -22.89 -0.83 -8.56
CA GLY A 191 -23.24 -1.88 -9.54
C GLY A 191 -24.01 -1.32 -10.75
N ARG A 192 -24.91 -0.35 -10.52
CA ARG A 192 -25.61 0.37 -11.60
C ARG A 192 -24.68 1.25 -12.43
N VAL A 193 -23.72 1.95 -11.81
CA VAL A 193 -22.69 2.72 -12.53
C VAL A 193 -21.86 1.80 -13.44
N LEU A 194 -21.59 0.57 -12.99
CA LEU A 194 -20.86 -0.46 -13.75
C LEU A 194 -21.69 -1.17 -14.82
N GLY A 195 -22.94 -0.77 -15.05
CA GLY A 195 -23.72 -1.22 -16.20
C GLY A 195 -24.86 -2.20 -15.88
N ILE A 196 -24.99 -2.68 -14.64
CA ILE A 196 -26.10 -3.56 -14.23
C ILE A 196 -27.40 -2.77 -14.29
N GLY A 197 -28.33 -3.20 -15.15
CA GLY A 197 -29.63 -2.54 -15.31
C GLY A 197 -29.55 -1.12 -15.91
N THR A 198 -28.42 -0.75 -16.51
CA THR A 198 -28.18 0.59 -17.10
C THR A 198 -27.47 0.54 -18.46
N SER A 199 -26.74 -0.53 -18.78
CA SER A 199 -25.97 -0.66 -20.03
C SER A 199 -26.71 -1.41 -21.14
N ASN A 200 -26.35 -1.11 -22.40
CA ASN A 200 -26.85 -1.87 -23.55
C ASN A 200 -26.45 -3.35 -23.50
N GLN A 201 -25.25 -3.64 -22.97
CA GLN A 201 -24.74 -4.99 -22.76
C GLN A 201 -25.66 -5.77 -21.81
N TRP A 202 -26.12 -5.16 -20.72
CA TRP A 202 -27.10 -5.75 -19.82
C TRP A 202 -28.42 -6.05 -20.56
N PHE A 203 -29.00 -5.04 -21.20
CA PHE A 203 -30.28 -5.19 -21.90
C PHE A 203 -30.23 -6.20 -23.05
N SER A 204 -29.07 -6.44 -23.65
CA SER A 204 -28.88 -7.46 -24.68
C SER A 204 -29.00 -8.90 -24.14
N LEU A 205 -28.80 -9.07 -22.83
CA LEU A 205 -28.93 -10.35 -22.12
C LEU A 205 -30.28 -10.47 -21.39
N SER A 206 -31.08 -9.40 -21.33
CA SER A 206 -32.41 -9.40 -20.71
C SER A 206 -33.49 -9.83 -21.69
N SER A 207 -34.24 -10.88 -21.37
CA SER A 207 -35.39 -11.32 -22.17
C SER A 207 -36.43 -12.04 -21.32
N GLY A 208 -37.72 -11.93 -21.66
CA GLY A 208 -38.78 -12.72 -20.99
C GLY A 208 -38.97 -12.45 -19.49
N GLY A 209 -38.42 -11.35 -18.96
CA GLY A 209 -38.44 -11.05 -17.52
C GLY A 209 -37.26 -11.64 -16.74
N SER A 210 -36.20 -12.07 -17.42
CA SER A 210 -35.01 -12.66 -16.82
C SER A 210 -33.73 -12.26 -17.56
N PHE A 211 -32.62 -12.32 -16.84
CA PHE A 211 -31.28 -12.08 -17.35
C PHE A 211 -30.62 -13.40 -17.74
N HIS A 212 -30.03 -13.43 -18.93
CA HIS A 212 -29.44 -14.60 -19.58
C HIS A 212 -27.92 -14.48 -19.77
N GLY A 213 -27.22 -14.01 -18.73
CA GLY A 213 -25.76 -14.03 -18.69
C GLY A 213 -25.23 -15.43 -18.35
N THR A 214 -24.25 -15.91 -19.11
CA THR A 214 -23.73 -17.29 -18.94
C THR A 214 -23.13 -17.50 -17.54
N SER A 215 -22.45 -16.49 -17.00
CA SER A 215 -21.83 -16.54 -15.68
C SER A 215 -22.89 -16.43 -14.58
N ALA A 216 -23.84 -15.50 -14.72
CA ALA A 216 -24.92 -15.29 -13.76
C ALA A 216 -25.85 -16.51 -13.66
N GLU A 217 -26.23 -17.12 -14.79
CA GLU A 217 -27.03 -18.35 -14.79
C GLU A 217 -26.31 -19.53 -14.13
N ALA A 218 -24.98 -19.61 -14.29
CA ALA A 218 -24.17 -20.66 -13.66
C ALA A 218 -24.15 -20.55 -12.12
N VAL A 219 -24.21 -19.33 -11.58
CA VAL A 219 -24.28 -19.09 -10.13
C VAL A 219 -25.70 -19.30 -9.60
N TYR A 220 -26.71 -18.86 -10.34
CA TYR A 220 -28.11 -18.92 -9.90
C TYR A 220 -28.77 -20.29 -10.11
N GLY A 221 -28.33 -21.06 -11.11
CA GLY A 221 -28.92 -22.33 -11.52
C GLY A 221 -29.93 -22.23 -12.67
N GLY A 222 -29.94 -21.13 -13.42
CA GLY A 222 -30.83 -20.85 -14.55
C GLY A 222 -31.01 -19.34 -14.80
N PRO A 223 -31.91 -18.95 -15.73
CA PRO A 223 -32.23 -17.54 -15.98
C PRO A 223 -32.56 -16.80 -14.68
N VAL A 224 -31.91 -15.65 -14.46
CA VAL A 224 -32.04 -14.90 -13.21
C VAL A 224 -33.25 -13.97 -13.32
N PRO A 225 -34.27 -14.05 -12.44
CA PRO A 225 -35.41 -13.16 -12.49
C PRO A 225 -35.00 -11.69 -12.38
N GLU A 226 -35.57 -10.83 -13.23
CA GLU A 226 -35.30 -9.39 -13.23
C GLU A 226 -36.55 -8.59 -12.83
N THR A 227 -36.35 -7.30 -12.52
CA THR A 227 -37.49 -6.38 -12.40
C THR A 227 -38.22 -6.26 -13.73
N SER A 228 -39.50 -5.84 -13.70
CA SER A 228 -40.28 -5.59 -14.93
C SER A 228 -39.72 -4.47 -15.82
N THR A 229 -38.77 -3.69 -15.29
CA THR A 229 -38.05 -2.62 -15.99
C THR A 229 -36.62 -3.01 -16.34
N TYR A 230 -36.21 -4.27 -16.15
CA TYR A 230 -34.86 -4.79 -16.41
C TYR A 230 -33.74 -3.96 -15.75
N SER A 231 -34.03 -3.41 -14.57
CA SER A 231 -33.17 -2.46 -13.89
C SER A 231 -32.26 -3.10 -12.83
N GLY A 232 -32.14 -4.43 -12.85
CA GLY A 232 -31.52 -5.26 -11.82
C GLY A 232 -32.34 -6.54 -11.55
N TRP A 233 -31.95 -7.27 -10.50
CA TRP A 233 -32.63 -8.50 -10.09
C TRP A 233 -34.07 -8.26 -9.64
N ALA A 234 -34.93 -9.26 -9.74
CA ALA A 234 -36.26 -9.20 -9.13
C ALA A 234 -36.15 -9.15 -7.60
N SER A 235 -37.17 -8.61 -6.94
CA SER A 235 -37.19 -8.58 -5.47
C SER A 235 -37.25 -9.99 -4.87
N GLY A 236 -36.43 -10.23 -3.85
CA GLY A 236 -36.31 -11.52 -3.16
C GLY A 236 -35.32 -12.49 -3.79
N VAL A 237 -34.51 -12.05 -4.78
CA VAL A 237 -33.45 -12.88 -5.33
C VAL A 237 -32.37 -13.11 -4.28
N THR A 238 -32.11 -14.40 -4.01
CA THR A 238 -31.10 -14.84 -3.05
C THR A 238 -30.17 -15.85 -3.69
N VAL A 239 -28.91 -15.88 -3.25
CA VAL A 239 -27.90 -16.87 -3.60
C VAL A 239 -27.26 -17.39 -2.33
N ASN A 240 -27.19 -18.71 -2.16
CA ASN A 240 -26.67 -19.36 -0.96
C ASN A 240 -27.30 -18.84 0.36
N GLY A 241 -28.57 -18.46 0.33
CA GLY A 241 -29.31 -17.93 1.49
C GLY A 241 -29.03 -16.46 1.82
N ALA A 242 -28.19 -15.76 1.04
CA ALA A 242 -27.96 -14.32 1.15
C ALA A 242 -28.74 -13.56 0.07
N GLN A 243 -29.28 -12.39 0.42
CA GLN A 243 -29.92 -11.49 -0.54
C GLN A 243 -28.87 -10.94 -1.52
N ALA A 244 -29.22 -10.88 -2.81
CA ALA A 244 -28.35 -10.27 -3.82
C ALA A 244 -28.30 -8.74 -3.64
N SER A 245 -27.12 -8.14 -3.81
CA SER A 245 -26.93 -6.70 -3.62
C SER A 245 -27.68 -5.88 -4.67
N MET A 246 -27.89 -6.43 -5.87
CA MET A 246 -28.65 -5.78 -6.94
C MET A 246 -30.17 -6.08 -6.87
N ASP A 247 -30.66 -6.64 -5.76
CA ASP A 247 -32.09 -6.64 -5.43
C ASP A 247 -32.56 -5.19 -5.18
N PRO A 248 -33.69 -4.75 -5.77
CA PRO A 248 -34.21 -3.39 -5.60
C PRO A 248 -34.71 -3.05 -4.19
N ALA A 249 -34.82 -4.03 -3.28
CA ALA A 249 -35.33 -3.84 -1.93
C ALA A 249 -34.27 -4.11 -0.87
N ILE A 250 -34.22 -3.27 0.16
CA ILE A 250 -33.45 -3.51 1.39
C ILE A 250 -34.33 -3.16 2.58
N ALA A 251 -34.31 -3.98 3.63
CA ALA A 251 -34.98 -3.67 4.90
C ALA A 251 -34.02 -2.92 5.85
N PRO A 252 -34.52 -2.02 6.70
CA PRO A 252 -33.68 -1.39 7.72
C PRO A 252 -33.16 -2.43 8.73
N GLY A 253 -32.02 -2.13 9.35
CA GLY A 253 -31.35 -2.99 10.32
C GLY A 253 -30.58 -4.16 9.72
N GLN A 254 -30.39 -4.18 8.40
CA GLN A 254 -29.70 -5.26 7.70
C GLN A 254 -28.58 -4.70 6.81
N ARG A 255 -27.50 -5.48 6.69
CA ARG A 255 -26.44 -5.27 5.70
C ARG A 255 -26.54 -6.34 4.62
N VAL A 256 -26.57 -5.91 3.37
CA VAL A 256 -26.49 -6.74 2.18
C VAL A 256 -25.13 -6.52 1.54
N ASN A 257 -24.33 -7.58 1.42
CA ASN A 257 -23.01 -7.51 0.83
C ASN A 257 -23.07 -7.88 -0.66
N TRP A 258 -22.05 -7.47 -1.42
CA TRP A 258 -21.87 -7.87 -2.81
C TRP A 258 -21.82 -9.40 -2.95
N THR A 259 -22.69 -9.99 -3.77
CA THR A 259 -22.79 -11.45 -3.89
C THR A 259 -22.04 -12.00 -5.10
N ALA A 260 -21.83 -13.33 -5.11
CA ALA A 260 -21.28 -14.03 -6.27
C ALA A 260 -22.16 -13.86 -7.52
N LEU A 261 -23.48 -13.69 -7.36
CA LEU A 261 -24.40 -13.46 -8.46
C LEU A 261 -24.21 -12.06 -9.07
N ASP A 262 -24.05 -11.04 -8.23
CA ASP A 262 -23.79 -9.66 -8.68
C ASP A 262 -22.43 -9.58 -9.41
N ALA A 263 -21.40 -10.24 -8.90
CA ALA A 263 -20.08 -10.33 -9.54
C ALA A 263 -20.10 -11.09 -10.88
N ALA A 264 -20.88 -12.17 -10.97
CA ALA A 264 -21.05 -12.94 -12.19
C ALA A 264 -21.70 -12.11 -13.30
N ALA A 265 -22.67 -11.26 -12.94
CA ALA A 265 -23.29 -10.38 -13.92
C ALA A 265 -22.31 -9.34 -14.48
N LEU A 266 -21.41 -8.78 -13.67
CA LEU A 266 -20.34 -7.90 -14.17
C LEU A 266 -19.37 -8.63 -15.13
N THR A 267 -19.16 -9.93 -14.92
CA THR A 267 -18.37 -10.76 -15.85
C THR A 267 -19.08 -10.90 -17.19
N ASP A 268 -20.40 -11.12 -17.19
CA ASP A 268 -21.20 -11.17 -18.41
C ASP A 268 -21.27 -9.82 -19.14
N LEU A 269 -21.11 -8.71 -18.42
CA LEU A 269 -20.94 -7.37 -19.01
C LEU A 269 -19.51 -7.12 -19.55
N GLY A 270 -18.56 -8.01 -19.29
CA GLY A 270 -17.19 -7.94 -19.80
C GLY A 270 -16.18 -7.22 -18.90
N TRP A 271 -16.48 -7.00 -17.61
CA TRP A 271 -15.53 -6.45 -16.65
C TRP A 271 -14.45 -7.44 -16.19
N ASN A 272 -14.51 -8.72 -16.60
CA ASN A 272 -13.62 -9.79 -16.17
C ASN A 272 -13.29 -10.80 -17.29
N SER A 273 -13.38 -10.40 -18.57
CA SER A 273 -13.21 -11.30 -19.72
C SER A 273 -11.73 -11.40 -20.17
N GLY A 274 -10.93 -12.21 -19.49
CA GLY A 274 -9.61 -12.61 -20.00
C GLY A 274 -9.72 -13.79 -20.98
N THR A 275 -9.41 -13.59 -22.27
CA THR A 275 -9.21 -14.69 -23.22
C THR A 275 -7.74 -14.85 -23.61
N SER A 276 -7.23 -16.05 -23.38
CA SER A 276 -5.88 -16.56 -23.68
C SER A 276 -5.73 -17.02 -25.14
N SER A 277 -4.51 -16.96 -25.67
CA SER A 277 -4.04 -17.96 -26.65
C SER A 277 -2.59 -18.37 -26.35
N SER A 278 -2.41 -19.63 -25.95
CA SER A 278 -1.14 -20.33 -25.72
C SER A 278 -0.75 -21.18 -26.94
N PRO A 279 0.52 -21.66 -27.05
CA PRO A 279 0.75 -23.02 -27.48
C PRO A 279 1.45 -23.90 -26.41
N ALA A 280 0.74 -24.98 -26.06
CA ALA A 280 1.14 -26.39 -25.90
C ALA A 280 2.17 -26.84 -24.82
N SER A 281 1.60 -27.19 -23.65
CA SER A 281 1.58 -28.51 -22.96
C SER A 281 2.87 -29.29 -22.64
N THR A 282 3.05 -29.64 -21.34
CA THR A 282 3.07 -31.03 -20.83
C THR A 282 2.75 -31.12 -19.32
N SER A 283 2.14 -32.25 -18.93
CA SER A 283 1.46 -32.61 -17.67
C SER A 283 2.32 -32.83 -16.42
N SER A 284 1.75 -32.67 -15.21
CA SER A 284 1.61 -33.74 -14.18
C SER A 284 1.22 -33.24 -12.77
N ALA A 285 0.01 -33.65 -12.34
CA ALA A 285 -0.47 -34.04 -10.99
C ALA A 285 -0.03 -33.31 -9.69
N ALA A 286 -1.04 -32.63 -9.12
CA ALA A 286 -1.48 -32.54 -7.72
C ALA A 286 -0.45 -32.35 -6.60
N SER A 287 -0.47 -31.16 -5.95
CA SER A 287 -0.37 -30.97 -4.50
C SER A 287 -0.41 -29.46 -4.14
N THR A 288 -1.48 -28.97 -3.52
CA THR A 288 -1.40 -28.19 -2.26
C THR A 288 -0.81 -26.75 -2.23
N ALA A 289 -1.62 -25.66 -2.20
CA ALA A 289 -1.33 -24.39 -1.47
C ALA A 289 -2.44 -23.31 -1.57
N SER A 290 -2.54 -22.52 -0.50
CA SER A 290 -3.42 -21.39 -0.14
C SER A 290 -3.31 -20.11 -0.99
N THR A 291 -4.37 -19.29 -1.02
CA THR A 291 -4.35 -17.86 -1.40
C THR A 291 -3.34 -17.04 -0.58
N PRO A 292 -2.58 -16.11 -1.20
CA PRO A 292 -2.14 -14.86 -0.56
C PRO A 292 -2.78 -13.65 -1.31
N ALA A 293 -3.38 -12.64 -0.68
CA ALA A 293 -2.85 -11.62 0.24
C ALA A 293 -1.71 -10.77 -0.37
N LEU A 294 -1.98 -9.45 -0.47
CA LEU A 294 -1.11 -8.28 -0.80
C LEU A 294 -0.56 -8.18 -2.25
N PRO A 295 -0.38 -6.96 -2.82
CA PRO A 295 0.54 -6.81 -3.95
C PRO A 295 1.95 -7.21 -3.44
N PRO A 296 2.82 -7.79 -4.28
CA PRO A 296 4.11 -8.24 -3.80
C PRO A 296 4.89 -7.07 -3.19
N PRO A 297 5.71 -7.31 -2.17
CA PRO A 297 6.59 -6.31 -1.59
C PRO A 297 7.49 -5.68 -2.68
N THR A 298 7.49 -4.36 -2.75
CA THR A 298 8.21 -3.58 -3.76
C THR A 298 9.39 -2.83 -3.14
N VAL A 299 10.48 -2.73 -3.87
CA VAL A 299 11.63 -1.88 -3.52
C VAL A 299 11.46 -0.52 -4.19
N ALA A 300 11.51 0.56 -3.42
CA ALA A 300 11.50 1.91 -3.93
C ALA A 300 12.94 2.41 -4.14
N LEU A 301 13.24 2.91 -5.34
CA LEU A 301 14.56 3.44 -5.68
C LEU A 301 14.49 4.88 -6.19
N SER A 302 15.37 5.72 -5.69
CA SER A 302 15.57 7.10 -6.16
C SER A 302 17.04 7.37 -6.46
N GLY A 303 17.31 8.50 -7.11
CA GLY A 303 18.65 8.88 -7.57
C GLY A 303 18.66 9.29 -9.04
N SER A 304 17.58 9.02 -9.77
CA SER A 304 17.37 9.52 -11.13
C SER A 304 17.41 11.05 -11.18
N THR A 305 18.04 11.60 -12.21
CA THR A 305 18.22 13.07 -12.38
C THR A 305 16.93 13.83 -12.70
N ASN A 306 15.81 13.12 -12.84
CA ASN A 306 14.50 13.68 -13.13
C ASN A 306 13.62 13.85 -11.87
N GLY A 307 14.16 13.57 -10.67
CA GLY A 307 13.40 13.73 -9.43
C GLY A 307 12.29 12.70 -9.23
N THR A 308 12.44 11.50 -9.80
CA THR A 308 11.47 10.42 -9.65
C THR A 308 11.95 9.36 -8.66
N VAL A 309 10.99 8.74 -7.99
CA VAL A 309 11.17 7.50 -7.23
C VAL A 309 10.48 6.39 -8.01
N THR A 310 11.18 5.32 -8.36
CA THR A 310 10.64 4.22 -9.17
C THR A 310 10.45 2.98 -8.31
N LEU A 311 9.32 2.29 -8.48
CA LEU A 311 9.02 1.05 -7.76
C LEU A 311 9.42 -0.18 -8.58
N PHE A 312 10.02 -1.15 -7.89
CA PHE A 312 10.50 -2.40 -8.46
C PHE A 312 9.91 -3.60 -7.72
N SER A 313 9.49 -4.60 -8.49
CA SER A 313 9.20 -5.93 -7.95
C SER A 313 10.47 -6.76 -7.93
N VAL A 314 10.62 -7.61 -6.92
CA VAL A 314 11.74 -8.56 -6.81
C VAL A 314 11.28 -9.94 -7.29
N VAL A 315 11.94 -10.48 -8.31
CA VAL A 315 11.69 -11.83 -8.81
C VAL A 315 13.01 -12.58 -8.90
N ASN A 316 13.17 -13.66 -8.13
CA ASN A 316 14.38 -14.48 -8.06
C ASN A 316 15.67 -13.67 -7.82
N GLY A 317 15.62 -12.67 -6.95
CA GLY A 317 16.76 -11.80 -6.62
C GLY A 317 17.08 -10.73 -7.67
N ALA A 318 16.29 -10.61 -8.73
CA ALA A 318 16.40 -9.55 -9.72
C ALA A 318 15.27 -8.52 -9.57
N LEU A 319 15.59 -7.25 -9.84
CA LEU A 319 14.66 -6.13 -9.78
C LEU A 319 14.01 -5.90 -11.16
N TYR A 320 12.69 -5.81 -11.20
CA TYR A 320 11.90 -5.50 -12.39
C TYR A 320 11.08 -4.25 -12.14
N GLN A 321 11.12 -3.28 -13.05
CA GLN A 321 10.29 -2.07 -12.92
C GLN A 321 8.81 -2.46 -12.95
N ASN A 322 8.06 -2.01 -11.95
CA ASN A 322 6.62 -2.27 -11.84
C ASN A 322 5.78 -1.24 -12.64
N GLY A 323 6.43 -0.38 -13.45
CA GLY A 323 5.77 0.69 -14.20
C GLY A 323 5.21 1.84 -13.33
N GLN A 324 5.31 1.73 -12.01
CA GLN A 324 4.91 2.77 -11.06
C GLN A 324 6.10 3.63 -10.64
N ALA A 325 5.85 4.93 -10.52
CA ALA A 325 6.80 5.89 -10.01
C ALA A 325 6.09 7.03 -9.29
N PHE A 326 6.74 7.60 -8.28
CA PHE A 326 6.33 8.82 -7.63
C PHE A 326 7.14 10.01 -8.16
N THR A 327 6.50 11.18 -8.20
CA THR A 327 7.17 12.48 -8.41
C THR A 327 6.86 13.39 -7.22
N PRO A 328 7.48 13.16 -6.06
CA PRO A 328 7.08 13.84 -4.81
C PRO A 328 7.25 15.36 -4.88
N PHE A 329 8.29 15.83 -5.58
CA PHE A 329 8.58 17.26 -5.69
C PHE A 329 8.65 17.65 -7.17
N PRO A 330 7.50 17.95 -7.82
CA PRO A 330 7.47 18.28 -9.25
C PRO A 330 8.43 19.43 -9.61
N GLY A 331 9.32 19.18 -10.57
CA GLY A 331 10.32 20.14 -11.04
C GLY A 331 11.60 20.19 -10.21
N TYR A 332 11.68 19.48 -9.08
CA TYR A 332 12.92 19.30 -8.34
C TYR A 332 13.73 18.14 -8.95
N THR A 333 14.99 18.40 -9.29
CA THR A 333 15.89 17.42 -9.93
C THR A 333 17.04 17.00 -9.02
N GLY A 334 16.97 17.34 -7.73
CA GLY A 334 17.98 16.99 -6.74
C GLY A 334 17.73 15.64 -6.08
N GLU A 335 18.45 15.39 -5.00
CA GLU A 335 18.36 14.14 -4.24
C GLU A 335 17.00 13.99 -3.58
N ILE A 336 16.32 12.88 -3.82
CA ILE A 336 15.11 12.51 -3.06
C ILE A 336 15.49 11.37 -2.14
N ARG A 337 15.31 11.58 -0.83
CA ARG A 337 15.46 10.55 0.20
C ARG A 337 14.10 10.08 0.64
N MET A 338 14.02 8.87 1.14
CA MET A 338 12.73 8.26 1.44
C MET A 338 12.84 7.19 2.52
N THR A 339 11.69 6.87 3.09
CA THR A 339 11.46 5.71 3.93
C THR A 339 10.07 5.17 3.64
N ALA A 340 9.88 3.89 3.95
CA ALA A 340 8.64 3.17 3.79
C ALA A 340 8.21 2.65 5.15
N GLY A 341 6.91 2.67 5.45
CA GLY A 341 6.33 2.22 6.71
C GLY A 341 4.81 2.28 6.70
N ASP A 342 4.12 1.62 7.61
CA ASP A 342 2.64 1.65 7.71
C ASP A 342 2.20 2.82 8.61
N PHE A 343 2.16 4.03 8.06
CA PHE A 343 1.78 5.24 8.79
C PHE A 343 0.28 5.29 9.13
N THR A 344 -0.54 4.52 8.40
CA THR A 344 -2.00 4.45 8.60
C THR A 344 -2.46 3.33 9.54
N GLY A 345 -1.66 2.28 9.73
CA GLY A 345 -1.98 1.07 10.49
C GLY A 345 -2.88 0.10 9.75
N ASP A 346 -2.86 0.15 8.43
CA ASP A 346 -3.79 -0.58 7.59
C ASP A 346 -3.20 -1.85 6.97
N GLY A 347 -1.93 -2.14 7.30
CA GLY A 347 -1.14 -3.27 6.83
C GLY A 347 -0.58 -3.10 5.41
N VAL A 348 -0.67 -1.91 4.82
CA VAL A 348 -0.05 -1.57 3.53
C VAL A 348 1.04 -0.53 3.76
N THR A 349 2.18 -0.75 3.10
CA THR A 349 3.32 0.15 3.17
C THR A 349 2.99 1.51 2.56
N ASP A 350 3.09 2.57 3.35
CA ASP A 350 3.05 3.97 2.96
C ASP A 350 4.46 4.51 2.68
N TYR A 351 4.57 5.69 2.07
CA TYR A 351 5.87 6.28 1.69
C TYR A 351 6.03 7.71 2.17
N ALA A 352 7.19 8.01 2.75
CA ALA A 352 7.60 9.36 3.09
C ALA A 352 8.81 9.77 2.26
N PHE A 353 8.77 10.98 1.68
CA PHE A 353 9.83 11.54 0.84
C PHE A 353 10.36 12.83 1.43
N THR A 354 11.64 13.12 1.19
CA THR A 354 12.24 14.41 1.50
C THR A 354 13.30 14.84 0.48
N THR A 355 13.46 16.15 0.33
CA THR A 355 14.55 16.74 -0.46
C THR A 355 15.89 16.61 0.26
N GLY A 356 16.96 16.34 -0.49
CA GLY A 356 18.33 16.43 0.00
C GLY A 356 18.83 17.88 0.11
N ALA A 357 20.14 18.02 0.32
CA ALA A 357 20.80 19.31 0.55
C ALA A 357 20.65 20.30 -0.62
N GLY A 358 20.75 21.60 -0.32
CA GLY A 358 20.84 22.68 -1.32
C GLY A 358 19.50 23.34 -1.68
N THR A 359 18.39 22.86 -1.12
CA THR A 359 17.06 23.51 -1.19
C THR A 359 16.41 23.46 0.19
N THR A 360 15.34 24.23 0.41
CA THR A 360 14.51 24.10 1.61
C THR A 360 14.10 22.64 1.81
N SER A 361 14.31 22.12 3.02
CA SER A 361 13.97 20.74 3.36
C SER A 361 12.45 20.58 3.45
N VAL A 362 11.88 19.78 2.54
CA VAL A 362 10.43 19.50 2.47
C VAL A 362 10.20 18.01 2.74
N ILE A 363 9.13 17.69 3.45
CA ILE A 363 8.60 16.32 3.58
C ILE A 363 7.24 16.21 2.91
N GLU A 364 7.02 15.09 2.24
CA GLU A 364 5.73 14.62 1.73
C GLU A 364 5.51 13.20 2.25
N VAL A 365 4.28 12.86 2.66
CA VAL A 365 3.90 11.49 3.03
C VAL A 365 2.66 11.09 2.25
N ILE A 366 2.71 9.95 1.59
CA ILE A 366 1.62 9.39 0.80
C ILE A 366 1.18 8.04 1.36
N ASP A 367 -0.12 7.80 1.28
CA ASP A 367 -0.75 6.53 1.57
C ASP A 367 -0.43 5.56 0.43
N GLY A 368 0.15 4.40 0.73
CA GLY A 368 0.53 3.42 -0.29
C GLY A 368 -0.63 2.58 -0.81
N ARG A 369 -1.76 2.53 -0.08
CA ARG A 369 -3.01 1.92 -0.55
C ARG A 369 -3.78 2.84 -1.49
N THR A 370 -3.81 4.14 -1.22
CA THR A 370 -4.64 5.09 -1.98
C THR A 370 -3.85 6.00 -2.93
N GLY A 371 -2.55 6.16 -2.71
CA GLY A 371 -1.70 7.16 -3.39
C GLY A 371 -1.99 8.60 -2.96
N GLY A 372 -2.90 8.81 -2.00
CA GLY A 372 -3.29 10.13 -1.51
C GLY A 372 -2.30 10.70 -0.49
N TYR A 373 -2.37 12.01 -0.25
CA TYR A 373 -1.54 12.65 0.77
C TYR A 373 -2.00 12.30 2.18
N LEU A 374 -1.10 11.70 2.96
CA LEU A 374 -1.19 11.70 4.42
C LEU A 374 -0.60 12.99 5.01
N VAL A 375 0.45 13.51 4.37
CA VAL A 375 1.03 14.83 4.63
C VAL A 375 1.39 15.46 3.28
N PRO A 376 0.77 16.59 2.89
CA PRO A 376 1.17 17.29 1.66
C PRO A 376 2.58 17.88 1.81
N PRO A 377 3.26 18.25 0.70
CA PRO A 377 4.57 18.89 0.74
C PRO A 377 4.67 20.01 1.79
N THR A 378 5.39 19.74 2.87
CA THR A 378 5.50 20.60 4.05
C THR A 378 6.96 20.89 4.33
N ALA A 379 7.32 22.18 4.37
CA ALA A 379 8.67 22.59 4.76
C ALA A 379 8.89 22.31 6.25
N LEU A 380 9.98 21.62 6.58
CA LEU A 380 10.41 21.40 7.95
C LEU A 380 11.60 22.30 8.28
N PHE A 381 11.64 22.79 9.51
CA PHE A 381 12.71 23.67 10.01
C PHE A 381 12.87 25.01 9.24
N GLY A 382 11.79 25.55 8.68
CA GLY A 382 11.82 26.84 7.98
C GLY A 382 12.70 26.80 6.73
N ASN A 383 13.74 27.64 6.68
CA ASN A 383 14.66 27.76 5.52
C ASN A 383 15.88 26.83 5.60
N TYR A 384 15.83 25.80 6.45
CA TYR A 384 16.92 24.84 6.56
C TYR A 384 17.11 24.08 5.24
N SER A 385 18.34 24.11 4.74
CA SER A 385 18.71 23.55 3.43
C SER A 385 19.79 22.48 3.49
N GLY A 386 20.02 21.93 4.68
CA GLY A 386 20.95 20.82 4.86
C GLY A 386 20.46 19.52 4.23
N GLY A 387 19.15 19.32 4.07
CA GLY A 387 18.55 18.04 3.70
C GLY A 387 18.20 17.20 4.93
N LEU A 388 17.33 16.21 4.75
CA LEU A 388 16.87 15.34 5.84
C LEU A 388 17.19 13.87 5.57
N TYR A 389 17.21 13.07 6.63
CA TYR A 389 17.18 11.61 6.60
C TYR A 389 15.96 11.12 7.35
N LEU A 390 15.33 10.06 6.83
CA LEU A 390 14.05 9.54 7.31
C LEU A 390 14.19 8.06 7.69
N ALA A 391 13.42 7.64 8.69
CA ALA A 391 13.14 6.25 9.00
C ALA A 391 11.69 6.10 9.47
N ALA A 392 11.15 4.88 9.45
CA ALA A 392 9.82 4.55 9.93
C ALA A 392 9.86 3.33 10.85
N GLY A 393 9.01 3.31 11.87
CA GLY A 393 8.79 2.15 12.74
C GLY A 393 7.81 2.44 13.88
N ASP A 394 7.14 1.41 14.38
CA ASP A 394 6.15 1.46 15.48
C ASP A 394 6.84 1.64 16.85
N ILE A 395 7.34 2.86 17.10
CA ILE A 395 8.11 3.25 18.28
C ILE A 395 7.25 3.32 19.55
N ASP A 396 5.96 3.61 19.42
CA ASP A 396 5.01 3.66 20.56
C ASP A 396 4.13 2.41 20.68
N HIS A 397 4.32 1.43 19.80
CA HIS A 397 3.64 0.13 19.76
C HIS A 397 2.11 0.27 19.67
N ASN A 398 1.65 1.22 18.85
CA ASN A 398 0.24 1.48 18.60
C ASN A 398 -0.30 0.79 17.33
N GLY A 399 0.56 0.07 16.61
CA GLY A 399 0.25 -0.59 15.35
C GLY A 399 0.34 0.34 14.13
N ARG A 400 0.94 1.53 14.27
CA ARG A 400 1.24 2.46 13.18
C ARG A 400 2.66 2.96 13.32
N ASP A 401 3.37 3.01 12.21
CA ASP A 401 4.73 3.53 12.22
C ASP A 401 4.75 5.03 12.51
N GLN A 402 5.77 5.46 13.26
CA GLN A 402 6.13 6.86 13.40
C GLN A 402 7.24 7.24 12.42
N LEU A 403 7.20 8.48 11.95
CA LEU A 403 8.24 9.04 11.08
C LEU A 403 9.36 9.64 11.93
N VAL A 404 10.56 9.07 11.80
CA VAL A 404 11.78 9.56 12.44
C VAL A 404 12.53 10.46 11.45
N VAL A 405 12.89 11.66 11.88
CA VAL A 405 13.52 12.68 11.04
C VAL A 405 14.82 13.17 11.68
N ALA A 406 15.86 13.26 10.86
CA ALA A 406 17.15 13.81 11.22
C ALA A 406 17.66 14.79 10.16
N GLY A 407 18.48 15.76 10.59
CA GLY A 407 19.09 16.76 9.70
C GLY A 407 20.51 16.40 9.24
N GLU A 408 20.82 16.70 7.99
CA GLU A 408 22.16 16.63 7.43
C GLU A 408 22.96 17.93 7.65
N ASN A 409 24.21 17.85 8.13
CA ASN A 409 24.97 19.03 8.57
C ASN A 409 24.26 19.84 9.68
N ALA A 410 23.51 19.16 10.54
CA ALA A 410 22.84 19.72 11.69
C ALA A 410 23.41 19.14 13.00
N PRO A 411 23.09 19.74 14.16
CA PRO A 411 23.25 19.07 15.45
C PRO A 411 22.56 17.70 15.45
N PRO A 412 23.01 16.73 16.27
CA PRO A 412 22.48 15.37 16.28
C PRO A 412 21.11 15.29 16.96
N ILE A 413 20.13 16.04 16.45
CA ILE A 413 18.76 16.06 16.96
C ILE A 413 17.91 15.08 16.14
N VAL A 414 17.23 14.19 16.84
CA VAL A 414 16.22 13.28 16.29
C VAL A 414 14.84 13.81 16.65
N LEU A 415 13.93 13.79 15.67
CA LEU A 415 12.52 14.10 15.85
C LEU A 415 11.68 12.90 15.46
N ILE A 416 10.66 12.61 16.25
CA ILE A 416 9.75 11.48 16.03
C ILE A 416 8.34 12.05 15.90
N TYR A 417 7.72 11.82 14.76
CA TYR A 417 6.39 12.33 14.43
C TYR A 417 5.39 11.18 14.28
N GLN A 418 4.20 11.35 14.83
CA GLN A 418 3.03 10.61 14.37
C GLN A 418 2.48 11.31 13.13
N VAL A 419 2.26 10.56 12.06
CA VAL A 419 1.48 11.03 10.91
C VAL A 419 0.00 10.93 11.29
N ALA A 420 -0.68 12.06 11.40
CA ALA A 420 -2.09 12.11 11.79
C ALA A 420 -2.75 13.42 11.37
N ASN A 421 -4.06 13.38 11.11
CA ASN A 421 -4.89 14.54 10.80
C ASN A 421 -4.36 15.39 9.62
N GLY A 422 -3.77 14.75 8.61
CA GLY A 422 -3.21 15.44 7.44
C GLY A 422 -1.86 16.14 7.68
N GLY A 423 -1.15 15.83 8.77
CA GLY A 423 0.11 16.49 9.10
C GLY A 423 1.02 15.68 10.05
N LEU A 424 2.14 16.30 10.42
CA LEU A 424 3.15 15.74 11.32
C LEU A 424 2.94 16.22 12.76
N GLN A 425 2.66 15.31 13.69
CA GLN A 425 2.49 15.60 15.11
C GLN A 425 3.72 15.15 15.89
N LEU A 426 4.52 16.09 16.37
CA LEU A 426 5.75 15.78 17.10
C LEU A 426 5.40 15.05 18.41
N GLN A 427 5.90 13.82 18.56
CA GLN A 427 5.75 13.02 19.77
C GLN A 427 6.94 13.22 20.71
N THR A 428 8.16 13.10 20.17
CA THR A 428 9.40 13.18 20.95
C THR A 428 10.51 13.81 20.14
N SER A 429 11.44 14.47 20.84
CA SER A 429 12.67 14.99 20.27
C SER A 429 13.82 14.81 21.26
N PHE A 430 15.00 14.45 20.80
CA PHE A 430 16.16 14.32 21.67
C PHE A 430 17.48 14.58 20.92
N MET A 431 18.54 14.85 21.69
CA MET A 431 19.91 14.99 21.18
C MET A 431 20.61 13.63 21.32
N ALA A 432 21.01 13.02 20.20
CA ALA A 432 21.80 11.80 20.21
C ALA A 432 23.26 12.08 20.64
N PHE A 433 23.90 11.05 21.19
CA PHE A 433 25.29 11.04 21.67
C PHE A 433 25.63 12.04 22.79
N ASP A 434 24.64 12.76 23.33
CA ASP A 434 24.84 13.90 24.24
C ASP A 434 25.91 14.89 23.71
N ALA A 435 25.94 15.10 22.39
CA ALA A 435 27.00 15.81 21.69
C ALA A 435 26.50 17.12 21.02
N PRO A 436 26.14 18.16 21.79
CA PRO A 436 25.61 19.41 21.24
C PRO A 436 26.61 20.20 20.37
N TRP A 437 27.90 19.86 20.46
CA TRP A 437 28.98 20.44 19.68
C TRP A 437 29.17 19.77 18.31
N PHE A 438 28.58 18.58 18.11
CA PHE A 438 28.67 17.88 16.85
C PHE A 438 27.71 18.50 15.83
N SER A 439 28.18 18.70 14.60
CA SER A 439 27.41 19.33 13.52
C SER A 439 27.51 18.58 12.20
N GLY A 440 28.08 17.36 12.23
CA GLY A 440 28.29 16.55 11.04
C GLY A 440 27.01 15.91 10.49
N GLY A 441 25.85 16.17 11.10
CA GLY A 441 24.58 15.51 10.78
C GLY A 441 24.52 14.06 11.23
N ILE A 442 23.30 13.54 11.32
CA ILE A 442 23.06 12.14 11.69
C ILE A 442 22.11 11.47 10.70
N ARG A 443 22.11 10.14 10.73
CA ARG A 443 21.17 9.29 10.02
C ARG A 443 20.44 8.41 11.01
N VAL A 444 19.28 7.94 10.59
CA VAL A 444 18.35 7.20 11.43
C VAL A 444 17.90 5.93 10.72
N ALA A 445 17.66 4.89 11.51
CA ALA A 445 16.91 3.69 11.16
C ALA A 445 16.05 3.29 12.36
N ALA A 446 14.98 2.54 12.14
CA ALA A 446 14.13 2.04 13.22
C ALA A 446 13.77 0.57 13.01
N GLY A 447 13.60 -0.16 14.12
CA GLY A 447 13.22 -1.58 14.17
C GLY A 447 13.50 -2.19 15.56
N ASP A 448 12.90 -3.33 15.88
CA ASP A 448 12.91 -3.94 17.22
C ASP A 448 14.20 -4.73 17.47
N LEU A 449 15.26 -4.04 17.88
CA LEU A 449 16.59 -4.65 18.12
C LEU A 449 16.64 -5.49 19.39
N ASN A 450 15.76 -5.22 20.35
CA ASN A 450 15.79 -5.84 21.68
C ASN A 450 14.68 -6.90 21.90
N GLY A 451 13.78 -7.07 20.92
CA GLY A 451 12.69 -8.05 20.91
C GLY A 451 11.56 -7.74 21.89
N ASP A 452 11.36 -6.47 22.27
CA ASP A 452 10.34 -6.04 23.24
C ASP A 452 9.00 -5.61 22.59
N GLY A 453 8.94 -5.61 21.25
CA GLY A 453 7.78 -5.23 20.46
C GLY A 453 7.68 -3.74 20.13
N TYR A 454 8.60 -2.91 20.63
CA TYR A 454 8.71 -1.50 20.24
C TYR A 454 9.83 -1.33 19.23
N ALA A 455 9.59 -0.56 18.15
CA ALA A 455 10.69 -0.21 17.25
C ALA A 455 11.70 0.69 17.97
N ASP A 456 12.96 0.26 18.03
CA ASP A 456 14.07 1.02 18.57
C ASP A 456 14.63 1.97 17.51
N VAL A 457 15.28 3.06 17.94
CA VAL A 457 15.88 4.04 17.02
C VAL A 457 17.39 3.93 17.01
N VAL A 458 17.96 3.61 15.85
CA VAL A 458 19.41 3.59 15.61
C VAL A 458 19.83 4.92 15.01
N VAL A 459 20.86 5.52 15.56
CA VAL A 459 21.43 6.78 15.10
C VAL A 459 22.89 6.56 14.73
N SER A 460 23.28 6.98 13.53
CA SER A 460 24.69 7.06 13.13
C SER A 460 25.12 8.49 12.81
N THR A 461 26.41 8.76 12.96
CA THR A 461 27.00 10.02 12.48
C THR A 461 27.20 9.98 10.96
N ALA A 462 26.77 11.04 10.29
CA ALA A 462 26.79 11.13 8.82
C ALA A 462 28.13 11.64 8.25
N SER A 463 29.01 12.21 9.09
CA SER A 463 30.35 12.67 8.71
C SER A 463 31.28 12.85 9.92
N GLN A 464 32.57 13.15 9.66
CA GLN A 464 33.64 13.46 10.62
C GLN A 464 34.09 12.30 11.53
N VAL A 465 33.16 11.46 11.95
CA VAL A 465 33.38 10.25 12.74
C VAL A 465 32.34 9.21 12.32
N GLY A 466 32.66 7.92 12.48
CA GLY A 466 31.70 6.82 12.34
C GLY A 466 31.32 6.24 13.70
N ALA A 467 30.27 6.78 14.32
CA ALA A 467 29.73 6.34 15.60
C ALA A 467 28.28 5.86 15.44
N ILE A 468 27.86 4.93 16.29
CA ILE A 468 26.49 4.41 16.34
C ILE A 468 26.00 4.43 17.78
N ALA A 469 24.80 4.95 17.97
CA ALA A 469 24.01 4.87 19.20
C ALA A 469 22.66 4.21 18.89
N THR A 470 22.11 3.49 19.84
CA THR A 470 20.82 2.79 19.72
C THR A 470 19.95 3.16 20.90
N TYR A 471 18.73 3.65 20.66
CA TYR A 471 17.82 4.17 21.68
C TYR A 471 16.56 3.31 21.78
N SER A 472 16.13 3.01 23.01
CA SER A 472 14.96 2.17 23.28
C SER A 472 13.67 2.83 22.81
N GLY A 473 12.91 2.14 21.96
CA GLY A 473 11.59 2.56 21.51
C GLY A 473 10.61 2.73 22.66
N ALA A 474 10.53 1.73 23.55
CA ALA A 474 9.70 1.75 24.74
C ALA A 474 9.96 2.97 25.65
N ALA A 475 11.22 3.39 25.79
CA ALA A 475 11.57 4.60 26.54
C ALA A 475 11.20 5.89 25.78
N LEU A 476 11.43 5.92 24.46
CA LEU A 476 11.09 7.05 23.60
C LEU A 476 9.58 7.31 23.53
N ALA A 477 8.76 6.26 23.57
CA ALA A 477 7.30 6.35 23.68
C ALA A 477 6.85 7.15 24.93
N HIS A 478 7.71 7.21 25.96
CA HIS A 478 7.50 7.97 27.19
C HIS A 478 8.35 9.24 27.27
N GLY A 479 8.94 9.69 26.15
CA GLY A 479 9.75 10.90 26.06
C GLY A 479 11.14 10.80 26.68
N VAL A 480 11.65 9.58 26.89
CA VAL A 480 12.97 9.34 27.48
C VAL A 480 13.92 8.73 26.45
N ALA A 481 15.00 9.44 26.12
CA ALA A 481 16.07 8.87 25.32
C ALA A 481 16.98 8.01 26.21
N SER A 482 16.85 6.70 26.10
CA SER A 482 17.71 5.73 26.81
C SER A 482 18.46 4.87 25.81
N GLU A 483 19.77 4.82 25.91
CA GLU A 483 20.58 3.93 25.08
C GLU A 483 20.31 2.46 25.46
N LEU A 484 20.17 1.59 24.46
CA LEU A 484 20.04 0.13 24.65
C LEU A 484 21.40 -0.52 24.90
N PHE A 485 22.40 -0.08 24.14
CA PHE A 485 23.74 -0.64 24.09
C PHE A 485 24.77 0.48 24.15
N PRO A 486 26.00 0.23 24.63
CA PRO A 486 27.04 1.24 24.62
C PRO A 486 27.32 1.73 23.20
N VAL A 487 27.42 3.05 23.04
CA VAL A 487 27.89 3.69 21.80
C VAL A 487 29.19 3.04 21.34
N PHE A 488 29.27 2.75 20.05
CA PHE A 488 30.43 2.09 19.48
C PHE A 488 30.85 2.70 18.14
N PHE A 489 32.09 2.40 17.76
CA PHE A 489 32.73 2.87 16.54
C PHE A 489 33.10 1.65 15.70
N PRO A 490 32.33 1.31 14.65
CA PRO A 490 32.61 0.15 13.80
C PRO A 490 34.01 0.19 13.17
N ALA A 491 34.48 1.39 12.84
CA ALA A 491 35.83 1.63 12.32
C ALA A 491 36.45 2.85 13.03
N PRO A 492 37.05 2.65 14.22
CA PRO A 492 37.64 3.73 14.99
C PRO A 492 38.71 4.48 14.18
N GLY A 493 38.65 5.81 14.19
CA GLY A 493 39.57 6.68 13.45
C GLY A 493 39.20 6.94 11.99
N SER A 494 38.13 6.33 11.46
CA SER A 494 37.57 6.71 10.17
C SER A 494 36.81 8.04 10.29
N ALA A 495 37.09 8.97 9.38
CA ALA A 495 36.35 10.23 9.25
C ALA A 495 35.11 10.12 8.34
N VAL A 496 34.84 8.93 7.80
CA VAL A 496 33.70 8.67 6.90
C VAL A 496 32.46 8.37 7.74
N GLY A 497 31.34 8.98 7.36
CA GLY A 497 30.04 8.68 7.96
C GLY A 497 29.52 7.28 7.65
N LEU A 498 28.45 6.89 8.34
CA LEU A 498 27.89 5.55 8.24
C LEU A 498 26.45 5.58 7.73
N ASN A 499 26.07 4.56 6.96
CA ASN A 499 24.68 4.20 6.70
C ASN A 499 24.25 3.13 7.70
N VAL A 500 22.99 3.18 8.10
CA VAL A 500 22.39 2.21 9.02
C VAL A 500 21.03 1.75 8.50
N ALA A 501 20.72 0.48 8.73
CA ALA A 501 19.40 -0.10 8.57
C ALA A 501 19.18 -1.11 9.70
N VAL A 502 17.91 -1.41 9.97
CA VAL A 502 17.47 -2.40 10.94
C VAL A 502 16.42 -3.28 10.25
N GLY A 503 16.42 -4.58 10.54
CA GLY A 503 15.39 -5.51 10.09
C GLY A 503 15.71 -6.97 10.37
N ASN A 504 14.70 -7.82 10.26
CA ASN A 504 14.73 -9.21 10.70
C ASN A 504 15.35 -10.15 9.63
N LEU A 505 16.68 -10.26 9.60
CA LEU A 505 17.38 -11.11 8.62
C LEU A 505 17.46 -12.57 9.05
N GLU A 506 17.39 -12.84 10.36
CA GLU A 506 17.60 -14.16 10.96
C GLU A 506 16.31 -14.89 11.37
N ASN A 507 15.14 -14.22 11.31
CA ASN A 507 13.85 -14.72 11.79
C ASN A 507 13.87 -15.24 13.23
N ASN A 508 14.53 -14.50 14.11
CA ASN A 508 14.80 -14.94 15.48
C ASN A 508 13.97 -14.18 16.53
N GLY A 509 13.07 -13.28 16.09
CA GLY A 509 12.25 -12.40 16.93
C GLY A 509 12.94 -11.11 17.35
N TYR A 510 14.09 -10.80 16.77
CA TYR A 510 14.87 -9.58 16.96
C TYR A 510 15.26 -9.08 15.58
N ASP A 511 15.18 -7.78 15.36
CA ASP A 511 15.76 -7.17 14.18
C ASP A 511 17.28 -7.08 14.33
N ASP A 512 17.98 -7.12 13.21
CA ASP A 512 19.44 -7.10 13.14
C ASP A 512 19.95 -5.70 12.80
N LEU A 513 21.11 -5.33 13.32
CA LEU A 513 21.75 -4.04 13.03
C LEU A 513 22.67 -4.17 11.81
N ILE A 514 22.37 -3.41 10.76
CA ILE A 514 23.15 -3.35 9.53
C ILE A 514 23.88 -2.00 9.45
N VAL A 515 25.18 -2.06 9.19
CA VAL A 515 26.05 -0.88 9.12
C VAL A 515 26.92 -0.94 7.89
N SER A 516 27.06 0.19 7.20
CA SER A 516 27.99 0.36 6.10
C SER A 516 28.56 1.77 6.06
N PHE A 517 29.54 2.00 5.20
CA PHE A 517 30.12 3.33 5.03
C PHE A 517 29.35 4.15 4.01
N GLU A 518 29.38 5.47 4.19
CA GLU A 518 28.96 6.42 3.18
C GLU A 518 29.97 6.51 2.03
N THR A 519 29.55 7.18 0.94
CA THR A 519 30.37 7.56 -0.20
C THR A 519 31.73 8.11 0.24
N GLY A 520 32.81 7.60 -0.38
CA GLY A 520 34.19 7.87 0.00
C GLY A 520 34.80 6.83 0.96
N GLY A 521 33.96 6.01 1.62
CA GLY A 521 34.38 4.82 2.36
C GLY A 521 34.22 3.51 1.57
N PRO A 522 34.74 2.39 2.08
CA PRO A 522 34.64 1.11 1.39
C PRO A 522 33.18 0.64 1.30
N GLY A 523 32.80 0.00 0.19
CA GLY A 523 31.47 -0.60 0.01
C GLY A 523 31.22 -1.88 0.84
N VAL A 524 31.64 -1.88 2.11
CA VAL A 524 31.50 -3.01 3.03
C VAL A 524 30.24 -2.86 3.88
N VAL A 525 29.56 -3.98 4.12
CA VAL A 525 28.43 -4.10 5.04
C VAL A 525 28.81 -5.05 6.18
N ALA A 526 28.52 -4.61 7.40
CA ALA A 526 28.66 -5.37 8.63
C ALA A 526 27.28 -5.54 9.28
N ILE A 527 26.98 -6.76 9.76
CA ILE A 527 25.70 -7.09 10.38
C ILE A 527 25.94 -7.64 11.78
N TRP A 528 25.23 -7.11 12.77
CA TRP A 528 25.15 -7.64 14.13
C TRP A 528 23.77 -8.18 14.40
N SER A 529 23.71 -9.38 14.99
CA SER A 529 22.45 -9.98 15.39
C SER A 529 21.83 -9.21 16.56
N GLY A 530 20.59 -8.74 16.43
CA GLY A 530 19.90 -8.00 17.50
C GLY A 530 19.87 -8.79 18.79
N LYS A 531 19.52 -10.07 18.68
CA LYS A 531 19.53 -11.04 19.78
C LYS A 531 20.85 -11.11 20.53
N VAL A 532 21.98 -11.08 19.82
CA VAL A 532 23.32 -11.10 20.44
C VAL A 532 23.58 -9.78 21.17
N LEU A 533 23.17 -8.64 20.61
CA LEU A 533 23.26 -7.34 21.27
C LEU A 533 22.41 -7.33 22.55
N SER A 534 21.15 -7.75 22.49
CA SER A 534 20.23 -7.74 23.65
C SER A 534 20.69 -8.68 24.77
N GLN A 535 21.38 -9.77 24.44
CA GLN A 535 21.98 -10.68 25.44
C GLN A 535 23.24 -10.12 26.09
N ASN A 536 23.85 -9.08 25.52
CA ASN A 536 25.08 -8.45 25.99
C ASN A 536 24.93 -6.93 26.12
N PRO A 537 23.95 -6.43 26.90
CA PRO A 537 23.53 -5.04 26.86
C PRO A 537 24.59 -4.05 27.37
N ASN A 538 25.65 -4.53 28.00
CA ASN A 538 26.75 -3.71 28.52
C ASN A 538 28.04 -3.83 27.68
N THR A 539 27.98 -4.50 26.53
CA THR A 539 29.14 -4.72 25.66
C THR A 539 28.95 -3.96 24.35
N PRO A 540 29.89 -3.09 23.96
CA PRO A 540 29.82 -2.41 22.66
C PRO A 540 29.75 -3.43 21.53
N ALA A 541 28.91 -3.19 20.52
CA ALA A 541 28.73 -4.13 19.40
C ALA A 541 30.04 -4.46 18.68
N SER A 542 31.00 -3.52 18.60
CA SER A 542 32.34 -3.77 18.02
C SER A 542 33.15 -4.85 18.72
N GLN A 543 32.76 -5.29 19.92
CA GLN A 543 33.38 -6.39 20.67
C GLN A 543 32.59 -7.71 20.58
N LEU A 544 31.44 -7.69 19.92
CA LEU A 544 30.56 -8.84 19.73
C LEU A 544 30.77 -9.45 18.33
N PRO A 545 30.50 -10.76 18.17
CA PRO A 545 30.66 -11.41 16.88
C PRO A 545 29.70 -10.80 15.84
N LEU A 546 30.23 -10.56 14.64
CA LEU A 546 29.43 -10.20 13.47
C LEU A 546 28.63 -11.40 12.99
N ALA A 547 27.36 -11.17 12.67
CA ALA A 547 26.51 -12.12 11.99
C ALA A 547 26.94 -12.30 10.52
N ALA A 548 27.39 -11.22 9.88
CA ALA A 548 28.03 -11.23 8.56
C ALA A 548 28.93 -10.00 8.34
N LEU A 549 29.92 -10.14 7.44
CA LEU A 549 30.79 -9.05 6.97
C LEU A 549 31.19 -9.31 5.52
N PHE A 550 30.88 -8.39 4.61
CA PHE A 550 31.13 -8.62 3.19
C PHE A 550 31.21 -7.33 2.36
N VAL A 551 31.76 -7.45 1.15
CA VAL A 551 31.81 -6.35 0.18
C VAL A 551 30.52 -6.35 -0.63
N ALA A 552 29.69 -5.34 -0.41
CA ALA A 552 28.42 -5.16 -1.09
C ALA A 552 28.54 -4.25 -2.31
N ALA A 553 29.43 -3.26 -2.30
CA ALA A 553 29.64 -2.35 -3.43
C ALA A 553 31.13 -2.21 -3.79
N PRO A 554 31.47 -1.96 -5.07
CA PRO A 554 32.86 -1.89 -5.52
C PRO A 554 33.55 -0.60 -5.07
N GLY A 555 34.85 -0.71 -4.79
CA GLY A 555 35.70 0.45 -4.49
C GLY A 555 35.27 1.24 -3.25
N ASN A 556 35.44 2.56 -3.33
CA ASN A 556 35.11 3.49 -2.24
C ASN A 556 33.77 4.20 -2.47
N SER A 557 32.81 3.52 -3.10
CA SER A 557 31.48 4.09 -3.37
C SER A 557 30.61 4.22 -2.12
N GLY A 558 31.04 3.70 -0.97
CA GLY A 558 30.14 3.38 0.13
C GLY A 558 29.06 2.37 -0.27
N ALA A 559 28.17 2.10 0.66
CA ALA A 559 26.99 1.26 0.46
C ALA A 559 25.83 1.84 1.27
N ARG A 560 24.71 2.15 0.62
CA ARG A 560 23.46 2.53 1.27
C ARG A 560 22.61 1.29 1.45
N VAL A 561 22.00 1.14 2.62
CA VAL A 561 21.38 -0.11 3.05
C VAL A 561 19.92 0.14 3.41
N ALA A 562 19.07 -0.81 3.07
CA ALA A 562 17.69 -0.93 3.53
C ALA A 562 17.36 -2.41 3.69
N THR A 563 16.34 -2.73 4.47
CA THR A 563 15.83 -4.09 4.56
C THR A 563 14.33 -4.11 4.32
N ALA A 564 13.85 -5.20 3.73
CA ALA A 564 12.43 -5.43 3.53
C ALA A 564 12.19 -6.92 3.25
N ASP A 565 11.06 -7.44 3.69
CA ASP A 565 10.58 -8.78 3.34
C ASP A 565 10.05 -8.78 1.90
N VAL A 566 10.96 -8.75 0.94
CA VAL A 566 10.65 -8.70 -0.50
C VAL A 566 10.10 -10.01 -1.07
N TYR A 567 9.90 -11.02 -0.23
CA TYR A 567 9.28 -12.29 -0.61
C TYR A 567 8.05 -12.68 0.23
N GLY A 568 7.61 -11.83 1.17
CA GLY A 568 6.45 -12.12 2.03
C GLY A 568 6.66 -13.33 2.97
N SER A 569 7.90 -13.60 3.34
CA SER A 569 8.36 -14.74 4.13
C SER A 569 8.41 -14.48 5.64
N GLY A 570 8.22 -13.22 6.07
CA GLY A 570 8.50 -12.74 7.42
C GLY A 570 10.00 -12.59 7.72
N VAL A 571 10.86 -12.69 6.70
CA VAL A 571 12.31 -12.54 6.82
C VAL A 571 12.75 -11.49 5.83
N ASP A 572 13.45 -10.49 6.31
CA ASP A 572 13.90 -9.39 5.47
C ASP A 572 15.06 -9.81 4.57
N GLN A 573 15.13 -9.18 3.42
CA GLN A 573 16.31 -9.19 2.57
C GLN A 573 17.02 -7.85 2.72
N LEU A 574 18.34 -7.90 2.63
CA LEU A 574 19.17 -6.71 2.60
C LEU A 574 19.28 -6.21 1.16
N ILE A 575 18.88 -4.96 0.95
CA ILE A 575 19.00 -4.25 -0.32
C ILE A 575 20.13 -3.23 -0.17
N VAL A 576 21.08 -3.24 -1.11
CA VAL A 576 22.25 -2.36 -1.08
C VAL A 576 22.35 -1.57 -2.37
N GLY A 577 22.46 -0.25 -2.22
CA GLY A 577 22.63 0.72 -3.29
C GLY A 577 24.01 1.35 -3.23
N SER A 578 24.60 1.67 -4.39
CA SER A 578 25.86 2.38 -4.44
C SER A 578 25.67 3.87 -4.15
N GLY A 579 26.61 4.46 -3.41
CA GLY A 579 26.74 5.91 -3.27
C GLY A 579 27.48 6.57 -4.43
N ASP A 580 27.97 5.81 -5.41
CA ASP A 580 28.70 6.36 -6.55
C ASP A 580 27.73 7.00 -7.57
N PRO A 581 27.83 8.31 -7.87
CA PRO A 581 26.96 8.96 -8.84
C PRO A 581 27.13 8.44 -10.27
N SER A 582 28.25 7.79 -10.58
CA SER A 582 28.57 7.26 -11.90
C SER A 582 28.02 5.86 -12.18
N ASN A 583 27.32 5.24 -11.23
CA ASN A 583 26.60 4.00 -11.46
C ASN A 583 25.37 3.88 -10.55
N SER A 584 24.29 3.26 -11.03
CA SER A 584 23.11 2.97 -10.19
C SER A 584 23.12 1.57 -9.60
N LEU A 585 24.30 1.05 -9.21
CA LEU A 585 24.38 -0.34 -8.76
C LEU A 585 23.44 -0.58 -7.57
N VAL A 586 22.58 -1.59 -7.71
CA VAL A 586 21.78 -2.17 -6.64
C VAL A 586 22.02 -3.67 -6.59
N ARG A 587 22.12 -4.20 -5.37
CA ARG A 587 22.27 -5.64 -5.09
C ARG A 587 21.32 -6.04 -3.97
N LEU A 588 20.73 -7.23 -4.11
CA LEU A 588 19.88 -7.84 -3.09
C LEU A 588 20.60 -9.04 -2.47
N PHE A 589 20.51 -9.19 -1.16
CA PHE A 589 21.12 -10.28 -0.41
C PHE A 589 20.09 -10.93 0.51
N THR A 590 19.99 -12.25 0.41
CA THR A 590 19.52 -13.06 1.54
C THR A 590 20.57 -13.07 2.64
N PHE A 591 20.17 -13.38 3.87
CA PHE A 591 21.12 -13.51 4.98
C PHE A 591 22.20 -14.56 4.72
N ALA A 592 21.85 -15.70 4.11
CA ALA A 592 22.83 -16.73 3.72
C ALA A 592 23.88 -16.22 2.72
N GLN A 593 23.47 -15.38 1.75
CA GLN A 593 24.42 -14.75 0.83
C GLN A 593 25.33 -13.74 1.54
N ALA A 594 24.81 -12.98 2.51
CA ALA A 594 25.61 -12.09 3.34
C ALA A 594 26.67 -12.88 4.14
N GLN A 595 26.28 -13.99 4.77
CA GLN A 595 27.20 -14.89 5.48
C GLN A 595 28.24 -15.54 4.57
N ALA A 596 27.88 -15.82 3.31
CA ALA A 596 28.78 -16.34 2.29
C ALA A 596 29.67 -15.25 1.63
N GLY A 597 29.86 -14.10 2.28
CA GLY A 597 30.71 -13.02 1.77
C GLY A 597 30.09 -12.24 0.60
N GLY A 598 28.77 -12.27 0.45
CA GLY A 598 28.04 -11.64 -0.65
C GLY A 598 28.04 -12.44 -1.95
N ALA A 599 28.50 -13.70 -1.93
CA ALA A 599 28.54 -14.57 -3.10
C ALA A 599 27.13 -14.91 -3.62
N GLY A 600 26.98 -14.92 -4.94
CA GLY A 600 25.71 -15.31 -5.60
C GLY A 600 24.65 -14.20 -5.67
N SER A 601 24.88 -13.02 -5.10
CA SER A 601 24.04 -11.84 -5.33
C SER A 601 24.40 -11.16 -6.65
N ALA A 602 23.38 -10.91 -7.48
CA ALA A 602 23.53 -10.31 -8.81
C ALA A 602 23.75 -8.79 -8.76
N TYR A 603 24.45 -8.26 -9.75
CA TYR A 603 24.61 -6.83 -9.98
C TYR A 603 23.47 -6.33 -10.87
N SER A 604 22.74 -5.30 -10.42
CA SER A 604 21.67 -4.65 -11.19
C SER A 604 21.91 -3.15 -11.27
N TYR A 605 21.47 -2.51 -12.37
CA TYR A 605 21.59 -1.07 -12.60
C TYR A 605 20.22 -0.45 -12.95
N PRO A 606 19.26 -0.51 -12.02
CA PRO A 606 17.84 -0.25 -12.29
C PRO A 606 17.51 1.19 -12.70
N LEU A 607 18.37 2.17 -12.40
CA LEU A 607 18.17 3.59 -12.72
C LEU A 607 19.07 4.08 -13.87
N GLY A 608 19.80 3.18 -14.54
CA GLY A 608 20.72 3.53 -15.63
C GLY A 608 22.12 3.95 -15.15
N ALA A 609 22.86 4.68 -15.98
CA ALA A 609 24.30 4.91 -15.76
C ALA A 609 24.63 6.09 -14.83
N THR A 610 23.74 7.05 -14.65
CA THR A 610 24.05 8.28 -13.89
C THR A 610 22.96 8.57 -12.87
N THR A 611 23.37 8.88 -11.65
CA THR A 611 22.49 9.31 -10.57
C THR A 611 22.92 10.68 -10.06
N VAL A 612 22.03 11.39 -9.36
CA VAL A 612 22.34 12.69 -8.74
C VAL A 612 23.45 12.53 -7.70
N ASN A 613 23.32 11.53 -6.82
CA ASN A 613 24.26 11.22 -5.75
C ASN A 613 24.02 9.77 -5.30
N GLY A 614 24.32 8.78 -6.14
CA GLY A 614 24.05 7.38 -5.85
C GLY A 614 22.56 7.01 -5.79
N VAL A 615 22.27 5.81 -5.28
CA VAL A 615 20.91 5.25 -5.20
C VAL A 615 20.42 5.28 -3.76
N TYR A 616 19.27 5.91 -3.49
CA TYR A 616 18.57 5.75 -2.21
C TYR A 616 17.48 4.67 -2.33
N ILE A 617 17.23 3.98 -1.23
CA ILE A 617 16.41 2.77 -1.18
C ILE A 617 15.47 2.89 0.01
N ALA A 618 14.22 2.47 -0.19
CA ALA A 618 13.26 2.18 0.87
C ALA A 618 12.48 0.89 0.54
#